data_AF-A0A1T5G8P0-F1
#
_entry.id   AF-A0A1T5G8P0-F1
#
_cell.length_a   1.000
_cell.length_b   1.000
_cell.length_c   1.000
_cell.angle_alpha   90.00
_cell.angle_beta   90.00
_cell.angle_gamma   90.00
#
_symmetry.space_group_name_H-M   'P 1'
#
loop_
_entity.id
_entity.type
_entity.pdbx_description
1 polymer ?
#
loop_
_entity_poly.entity_id
_entity_poly.type
_entity_poly.pdbx_seq_one_letter_code
_entity_poly.pdbx_strand_id
1 'polypeptide(L)'
;MIPQIIVVDDDPIILKRAWNTLTDTGVKVVVLKSGKALLEYTKDNPAPDLILMDINMPDMDGFEVIKELKKSEETWKDTPVIFLTANEDEDTETKGLSLGAMDFIRKPFVPSVLVLRVKHAVELIRLQRDLESMVDEKTRENENLFLHVVESLADAIDAKDNYTKGHSGRVAVYSKEIAGRYGYDEKRQEKIFMMGLLHDVGKIGVPDEVINKPGRLTDEEFERIKKHPEIGGRILSNIKEMPELSAGAKWHHERFDGKGYPQGLSGDDIPEEARIIAVADAYDAMTSNRSYRGSLPQEKVRGEIEKGKGNQFDPKFADIMLAMIDDDKDYLMRDKPGDE
;
A
#
# COMPACT_ATOMS: atom_id res chain seq x y z
N MET A 1 1.16 -19.35 22.88
CA MET A 1 -0.16 -19.19 23.54
C MET A 1 -0.77 -20.58 23.68
N ILE A 2 -1.47 -20.89 24.78
CA ILE A 2 -2.16 -22.19 24.93
C ILE A 2 -3.46 -22.11 24.12
N PRO A 3 -3.71 -23.02 23.14
CA PRO A 3 -4.91 -22.94 22.32
C PRO A 3 -6.19 -23.10 23.13
N GLN A 4 -7.21 -22.29 22.84
CA GLN A 4 -8.52 -22.42 23.46
C GLN A 4 -9.50 -23.11 22.50
N ILE A 5 -10.21 -24.12 23.01
CA ILE A 5 -11.22 -24.88 22.27
C ILE A 5 -12.54 -24.78 23.02
N ILE A 6 -13.60 -24.40 22.31
CA ILE A 6 -14.96 -24.42 22.84
C ILE A 6 -15.67 -25.67 22.31
N VAL A 7 -16.28 -26.45 23.19
CA VAL A 7 -17.12 -27.59 22.83
C VAL A 7 -18.57 -27.24 23.17
N VAL A 8 -19.47 -27.35 22.19
CA VAL A 8 -20.89 -27.04 22.33
C VAL A 8 -21.70 -28.27 22.00
N ASP A 9 -22.47 -28.77 22.96
CA ASP A 9 -23.34 -29.95 22.81
C ASP A 9 -24.39 -29.90 23.94
N ASP A 10 -25.62 -30.31 23.67
CA ASP A 10 -26.67 -30.35 24.69
C ASP A 10 -26.58 -31.59 25.60
N ASP A 11 -25.85 -32.63 25.19
CA ASP A 11 -25.60 -33.84 25.96
C ASP A 11 -24.41 -33.66 26.95
N PRO A 12 -24.67 -33.65 28.28
CA PRO A 12 -23.62 -33.52 29.29
C PRO A 12 -22.58 -34.66 29.26
N ILE A 13 -22.94 -35.84 28.76
CA ILE A 13 -22.04 -36.98 28.64
C ILE A 13 -21.01 -36.71 27.55
N ILE A 14 -21.43 -36.17 26.40
CA ILE A 14 -20.54 -35.79 25.31
C ILE A 14 -19.61 -34.66 25.74
N LEU A 15 -20.15 -33.62 26.38
CA LEU A 15 -19.34 -32.52 26.91
C LEU A 15 -18.27 -33.01 27.88
N LYS A 16 -18.64 -33.86 28.86
CA LYS A 16 -17.70 -34.42 29.83
C LYS A 16 -16.63 -35.28 29.17
N ARG A 17 -17.01 -36.07 28.16
CA ARG A 17 -16.07 -36.93 27.41
C ARG A 17 -15.08 -36.10 26.61
N ALA A 18 -15.55 -35.08 25.88
CA ALA A 18 -14.69 -34.18 25.11
C ALA A 18 -13.74 -33.42 26.04
N TRP A 19 -14.24 -32.88 27.16
CA TRP A 19 -13.45 -32.17 28.15
C TRP A 19 -12.33 -33.04 28.74
N ASN A 20 -12.64 -34.25 29.21
CA ASN A 20 -11.64 -35.19 29.70
C ASN A 20 -10.60 -35.54 28.64
N THR A 21 -11.04 -35.74 27.39
CA THR A 21 -10.15 -36.15 26.29
C THR A 21 -9.17 -35.05 25.90
N LEU A 22 -9.62 -33.80 25.89
CA LEU A 22 -8.84 -32.68 25.36
C LEU A 22 -7.99 -31.98 26.42
N THR A 23 -8.45 -31.89 27.67
CA THR A 23 -7.73 -31.15 28.74
C THR A 23 -6.32 -31.71 29.00
N ASP A 24 -6.14 -33.02 28.81
CA ASP A 24 -4.84 -33.68 28.99
C ASP A 24 -3.83 -33.42 27.86
N THR A 25 -4.23 -32.68 26.81
CA THR A 25 -3.41 -32.45 25.61
C THR A 25 -2.76 -31.07 25.56
N GLY A 26 -2.87 -30.29 26.64
CA GLY A 26 -2.27 -28.95 26.74
C GLY A 26 -3.06 -27.86 26.00
N VAL A 27 -4.37 -28.05 25.84
CA VAL A 27 -5.32 -27.04 25.34
C VAL A 27 -6.27 -26.62 26.45
N LYS A 28 -6.74 -25.38 26.40
CA LYS A 28 -7.78 -24.86 27.31
C LYS A 28 -9.15 -25.20 26.73
N VAL A 29 -9.93 -26.01 27.45
CA VAL A 29 -11.27 -26.43 26.99
C VAL A 29 -12.35 -25.67 27.74
N VAL A 30 -13.28 -25.06 27.00
CA VAL A 30 -14.53 -24.50 27.52
C VAL A 30 -15.68 -25.35 26.99
N VAL A 31 -16.66 -25.66 27.83
CA VAL A 31 -17.84 -26.44 27.44
C VAL A 31 -19.09 -25.59 27.60
N LEU A 32 -19.96 -25.59 26.59
CA LEU A 32 -21.23 -24.86 26.58
C LEU A 32 -22.36 -25.81 26.20
N LYS A 33 -23.54 -25.62 26.80
CA LYS A 33 -24.67 -26.56 26.69
C LYS A 33 -25.64 -26.27 25.55
N SER A 34 -25.43 -25.20 24.79
CA SER A 34 -26.33 -24.81 23.70
C SER A 34 -25.68 -23.77 22.78
N GLY A 35 -26.22 -23.65 21.56
CA GLY A 35 -25.87 -22.57 20.63
C GLY A 35 -26.12 -21.18 21.20
N LYS A 36 -27.23 -20.98 21.93
CA LYS A 36 -27.52 -19.70 22.62
C LYS A 36 -26.45 -19.33 23.65
N ALA A 37 -26.00 -20.30 24.44
CA ALA A 37 -24.93 -20.07 25.41
C ALA A 37 -23.60 -19.69 24.73
N LEU A 38 -23.32 -20.22 23.54
CA LEU A 38 -22.18 -19.79 22.73
C LEU A 38 -22.32 -18.33 22.28
N LEU A 39 -23.47 -17.94 21.74
CA LEU A 39 -23.72 -16.57 21.30
C LEU A 39 -23.75 -15.55 22.45
N GLU A 40 -24.11 -15.96 23.65
CA GLU A 40 -23.94 -15.14 24.85
C GLU A 40 -22.46 -15.03 25.24
N TYR A 41 -21.73 -16.14 25.20
CA TYR A 41 -20.31 -16.17 25.54
C TYR A 41 -19.47 -15.24 24.65
N THR A 42 -19.82 -15.09 23.36
CA THR A 42 -19.08 -14.22 22.43
C THR A 42 -19.07 -12.74 22.82
N LYS A 43 -20.06 -12.28 23.59
CA LYS A 43 -20.19 -10.87 23.97
C LYS A 43 -19.13 -10.41 24.97
N ASP A 44 -18.72 -11.32 25.85
CA ASP A 44 -17.86 -11.00 26.98
C ASP A 44 -16.47 -11.64 26.88
N ASN A 45 -16.20 -12.42 25.81
CA ASN A 45 -14.99 -13.22 25.69
C ASN A 45 -14.39 -13.15 24.28
N PRO A 46 -13.05 -13.27 24.16
CA PRO A 46 -12.40 -13.36 22.86
C PRO A 46 -12.72 -14.69 22.14
N ALA A 47 -12.60 -14.66 20.82
CA ALA A 47 -12.76 -15.84 19.98
C ALA A 47 -11.75 -16.95 20.34
N PRO A 48 -12.16 -18.22 20.35
CA PRO A 48 -11.27 -19.36 20.55
C PRO A 48 -10.48 -19.69 19.28
N ASP A 49 -9.56 -20.64 19.37
CA ASP A 49 -8.84 -21.16 18.20
C ASP A 49 -9.66 -22.18 17.41
N LEU A 50 -10.61 -22.86 18.05
CA LEU A 50 -11.46 -23.86 17.42
C LEU A 50 -12.77 -24.04 18.19
N ILE A 51 -13.87 -24.25 17.46
CA ILE A 51 -15.16 -24.66 18.04
C ILE A 51 -15.48 -26.08 17.59
N LEU A 52 -15.76 -26.97 18.53
CA LEU A 52 -16.38 -28.27 18.28
C LEU A 52 -17.87 -28.14 18.60
N MET A 53 -18.73 -28.19 17.60
CA MET A 53 -20.15 -27.85 17.77
C MET A 53 -21.04 -29.00 17.34
N ASP A 54 -21.96 -29.40 18.20
CA ASP A 54 -23.05 -30.29 17.80
C ASP A 54 -23.95 -29.63 16.75
N ILE A 55 -24.45 -30.45 15.82
CA ILE A 55 -25.40 -29.98 14.83
C ILE A 55 -26.82 -29.91 15.44
N ASN A 56 -27.22 -30.94 16.17
CA ASN A 56 -28.63 -31.15 16.54
C ASN A 56 -28.89 -30.75 17.99
N MET A 57 -28.91 -29.45 18.26
CA MET A 57 -29.20 -28.92 19.59
C MET A 57 -30.64 -28.37 19.68
N PRO A 58 -31.28 -28.42 20.87
CA PRO A 58 -32.57 -27.78 21.11
C PRO A 58 -32.53 -26.27 20.87
N ASP A 59 -33.67 -25.73 20.44
CA ASP A 59 -33.93 -24.31 20.11
C ASP A 59 -33.14 -23.71 18.93
N MET A 60 -31.85 -24.00 18.81
CA MET A 60 -30.96 -23.42 17.80
C MET A 60 -29.93 -24.46 17.37
N ASP A 61 -30.00 -24.85 16.10
CA ASP A 61 -29.12 -25.86 15.54
C ASP A 61 -27.71 -25.29 15.24
N GLY A 62 -26.71 -26.16 15.07
CA GLY A 62 -25.33 -25.74 14.80
C GLY A 62 -25.16 -24.95 13.49
N PHE A 63 -26.05 -25.14 12.51
CA PHE A 63 -26.03 -24.38 11.26
C PHE A 63 -26.59 -22.96 11.43
N GLU A 64 -27.53 -22.75 12.33
CA GLU A 64 -28.01 -21.44 12.72
C GLU A 64 -26.93 -20.69 13.49
N VAL A 65 -26.25 -21.37 14.41
CA VAL A 65 -25.14 -20.78 15.19
C VAL A 65 -24.01 -20.28 14.28
N ILE A 66 -23.53 -21.09 13.32
CA ILE A 66 -22.45 -20.64 12.43
C ILE A 66 -22.88 -19.44 11.57
N LYS A 67 -24.15 -19.36 11.16
CA LYS A 67 -24.68 -18.20 10.43
C LYS A 67 -24.70 -16.95 11.29
N GLU A 68 -25.04 -17.06 12.58
CA GLU A 68 -25.00 -15.93 13.50
C GLU A 68 -23.56 -15.50 13.81
N LEU A 69 -22.64 -16.44 14.03
CA LEU A 69 -21.21 -16.12 14.20
C LEU A 69 -20.64 -15.35 13.01
N LYS A 70 -21.03 -15.73 11.79
CA LYS A 70 -20.60 -15.05 10.55
C LYS A 70 -21.14 -13.64 10.38
N LYS A 71 -22.21 -13.26 11.10
CA LYS A 71 -22.73 -11.89 11.12
C LYS A 71 -22.01 -10.99 12.13
N SER A 72 -21.21 -11.57 13.03
CA SER A 72 -20.52 -10.83 14.08
C SER A 72 -19.42 -9.93 13.50
N GLU A 73 -19.32 -8.70 14.01
CA GLU A 73 -18.22 -7.78 13.69
C GLU A 73 -17.01 -8.09 14.58
N GLU A 74 -16.35 -9.24 14.39
CA GLU A 74 -15.10 -9.54 15.11
C GLU A 74 -14.40 -10.81 14.60
N THR A 75 -13.29 -11.17 15.27
CA THR A 75 -12.53 -12.44 15.11
C THR A 75 -13.40 -13.71 15.19
N TRP A 76 -14.60 -13.62 15.79
CA TRP A 76 -15.57 -14.71 15.86
C TRP A 76 -16.08 -15.19 14.49
N LYS A 77 -16.18 -14.30 13.50
CA LYS A 77 -16.67 -14.66 12.15
C LYS A 77 -15.73 -15.62 11.41
N ASP A 78 -14.44 -15.55 11.74
CA ASP A 78 -13.36 -16.31 11.13
C ASP A 78 -12.95 -17.51 12.00
N THR A 79 -13.66 -17.75 13.12
CA THR A 79 -13.35 -18.85 14.03
C THR A 79 -13.71 -20.19 13.38
N PRO A 80 -12.75 -21.11 13.26
CA PRO A 80 -13.00 -22.42 12.64
C PRO A 80 -13.95 -23.27 13.47
N VAL A 81 -14.88 -23.93 12.78
CA VAL A 81 -15.87 -24.81 13.39
C VAL A 81 -15.73 -26.22 12.82
N ILE A 82 -15.66 -27.21 13.70
CA ILE A 82 -15.79 -28.62 13.37
C ILE A 82 -17.10 -29.12 13.96
N PHE A 83 -17.95 -29.69 13.11
CA PHE A 83 -19.24 -30.19 13.57
C PHE A 83 -19.11 -31.57 14.21
N LEU A 84 -19.84 -31.79 15.30
CA LEU A 84 -20.06 -33.11 15.88
C LEU A 84 -21.39 -33.64 15.31
N THR A 85 -21.36 -34.76 14.59
CA THR A 85 -22.56 -35.32 13.93
C THR A 85 -22.85 -36.73 14.42
N ALA A 86 -24.14 -37.06 14.61
CA ALA A 86 -24.59 -38.43 14.88
C ALA A 86 -25.03 -39.18 13.60
N ASN A 87 -25.30 -38.47 12.49
CA ASN A 87 -25.85 -39.03 11.26
C ASN A 87 -24.83 -39.02 10.12
N GLU A 88 -24.90 -40.02 9.23
CA GLU A 88 -24.06 -40.18 8.03
C GLU A 88 -24.68 -39.57 6.77
N ASP A 89 -25.66 -38.67 6.92
CA ASP A 89 -26.36 -38.10 5.77
C ASP A 89 -25.47 -37.10 5.03
N GLU A 90 -25.19 -37.42 3.76
CA GLU A 90 -24.34 -36.63 2.84
C GLU A 90 -24.86 -35.19 2.68
N ASP A 91 -26.18 -35.00 2.73
CA ASP A 91 -26.80 -33.67 2.63
C ASP A 91 -26.43 -32.78 3.83
N THR A 92 -26.29 -33.37 5.02
CA THR A 92 -25.92 -32.66 6.25
C THR A 92 -24.45 -32.23 6.24
N GLU A 93 -23.55 -33.12 5.79
CA GLU A 93 -22.12 -32.79 5.67
C GLU A 93 -21.90 -31.71 4.60
N THR A 94 -22.55 -31.86 3.43
CA THR A 94 -22.49 -30.88 2.33
C THR A 94 -23.00 -29.51 2.76
N LYS A 95 -24.11 -29.47 3.52
CA LYS A 95 -24.65 -28.23 4.08
C LYS A 95 -23.68 -27.55 5.04
N GLY A 96 -23.01 -28.29 5.92
CA GLY A 96 -22.06 -27.66 6.86
C GLY A 96 -20.79 -27.17 6.19
N LEU A 97 -20.22 -27.91 5.25
CA LEU A 97 -19.06 -27.45 4.48
C LEU A 97 -19.39 -26.19 3.67
N SER A 98 -20.54 -26.15 3.00
CA SER A 98 -20.98 -24.96 2.25
C SER A 98 -21.26 -23.74 3.14
N LEU A 99 -21.61 -23.97 4.42
CA LEU A 99 -21.72 -22.92 5.43
C LEU A 99 -20.38 -22.53 6.05
N GLY A 100 -19.26 -23.15 5.66
CA GLY A 100 -17.90 -22.80 6.06
C GLY A 100 -17.38 -23.56 7.29
N ALA A 101 -17.96 -24.71 7.63
CA ALA A 101 -17.32 -25.62 8.59
C ALA A 101 -16.03 -26.20 8.01
N MET A 102 -15.05 -26.40 8.89
CA MET A 102 -13.73 -26.93 8.54
C MET A 102 -13.76 -28.45 8.33
N ASP A 103 -14.48 -29.18 9.19
CA ASP A 103 -14.50 -30.64 9.20
C ASP A 103 -15.68 -31.16 10.04
N PHE A 104 -15.85 -32.49 10.09
CA PHE A 104 -16.85 -33.20 10.87
C PHE A 104 -16.23 -34.31 11.71
N ILE A 105 -16.76 -34.51 12.92
CA ILE A 105 -16.40 -35.61 13.82
C ILE A 105 -17.66 -36.39 14.16
N ARG A 106 -17.66 -37.69 13.86
CA ARG A 106 -18.80 -38.57 14.15
C ARG A 106 -18.90 -38.89 15.65
N LYS A 107 -20.13 -38.88 16.16
CA LYS A 107 -20.51 -39.31 17.51
C LYS A 107 -21.01 -40.77 17.47
N PRO A 108 -20.63 -41.62 18.46
CA PRO A 108 -19.66 -41.35 19.51
C PRO A 108 -18.22 -41.34 18.94
N PHE A 109 -17.42 -40.32 19.29
CA PHE A 109 -16.06 -40.21 18.79
C PHE A 109 -15.07 -41.10 19.55
N VAL A 110 -14.05 -41.58 18.84
CA VAL A 110 -12.89 -42.25 19.44
C VAL A 110 -11.96 -41.18 20.02
N PRO A 111 -11.56 -41.25 21.31
CA PRO A 111 -10.78 -40.19 21.95
C PRO A 111 -9.47 -39.84 21.23
N SER A 112 -8.70 -40.84 20.80
CA SER A 112 -7.45 -40.62 20.06
C SER A 112 -7.67 -39.91 18.71
N VAL A 113 -8.77 -40.22 18.02
CA VAL A 113 -9.12 -39.58 16.75
C VAL A 113 -9.55 -38.14 16.97
N LEU A 114 -10.33 -37.86 18.02
CA LEU A 114 -10.72 -36.49 18.40
C LEU A 114 -9.47 -35.63 18.65
N VAL A 115 -8.54 -36.13 19.46
CA VAL A 115 -7.28 -35.42 19.77
C VAL A 115 -6.49 -35.14 18.49
N LEU A 116 -6.32 -36.13 17.62
CA LEU A 116 -5.57 -35.95 16.37
C LEU A 116 -6.23 -34.93 15.44
N ARG A 117 -7.56 -34.98 15.26
CA ARG A 117 -8.28 -34.03 14.41
C ARG A 117 -8.18 -32.60 14.94
N VAL A 118 -8.41 -32.43 16.24
CA VAL A 118 -8.25 -31.14 16.92
C VAL A 118 -6.83 -30.61 16.75
N LYS A 119 -5.81 -31.44 16.98
CA LYS A 119 -4.40 -31.05 16.86
C LYS A 119 -4.08 -30.59 15.44
N HIS A 120 -4.49 -31.36 14.43
CA HIS A 120 -4.25 -31.01 13.03
C HIS A 120 -4.98 -29.72 12.62
N ALA A 121 -6.23 -29.54 13.07
CA ALA A 121 -7.00 -28.33 12.80
C ALA A 121 -6.29 -27.10 13.40
N VAL A 122 -5.95 -27.14 14.69
CA VAL A 122 -5.25 -26.05 15.37
C VAL A 122 -3.89 -25.75 14.72
N GLU A 123 -3.15 -26.78 14.31
CA GLU A 123 -1.87 -26.62 13.61
C GLU A 123 -2.04 -25.97 12.23
N LEU A 124 -3.04 -26.39 11.45
CA LEU A 124 -3.35 -25.79 10.14
C LEU A 124 -3.73 -24.32 10.27
N ILE A 125 -4.58 -23.97 11.22
CA ILE A 125 -5.02 -22.59 11.49
C ILE A 125 -3.82 -21.73 11.86
N ARG A 126 -2.94 -22.26 12.73
CA ARG A 126 -1.72 -21.58 13.12
C ARG A 126 -0.79 -21.35 11.93
N LEU A 127 -0.55 -22.39 11.11
CA LEU A 127 0.29 -22.27 9.92
C LEU A 127 -0.25 -21.25 8.91
N GLN A 128 -1.58 -21.18 8.75
CA GLN A 128 -2.22 -20.17 7.90
C GLN A 128 -2.00 -18.75 8.43
N ARG A 129 -2.23 -18.51 9.73
CA ARG A 129 -1.96 -17.21 10.37
C ARG A 129 -0.49 -16.80 10.29
N ASP A 130 0.41 -17.74 10.54
CA ASP A 130 1.86 -17.51 10.48
C ASP A 130 2.29 -17.17 9.03
N LEU A 131 1.70 -17.85 8.03
CA LEU A 131 1.95 -17.58 6.60
C LEU A 131 1.42 -16.21 6.18
N GLU A 132 0.19 -15.83 6.56
CA GLU A 132 -0.38 -14.50 6.30
C GLU A 132 0.52 -13.41 6.88
N SER A 133 0.94 -13.55 8.14
CA SER A 133 1.86 -12.60 8.77
C SER A 133 3.20 -12.51 8.05
N MET A 134 3.74 -13.63 7.58
CA MET A 134 5.00 -13.66 6.83
C MET A 134 4.88 -13.00 5.46
N VAL A 135 3.74 -13.19 4.78
CA VAL A 135 3.45 -12.53 3.50
C VAL A 135 3.34 -11.02 3.69
N ASP A 136 2.64 -10.56 4.73
CA ASP A 136 2.53 -9.13 5.04
C ASP A 136 3.89 -8.51 5.37
N GLU A 137 4.70 -9.19 6.19
CA GLU A 137 6.06 -8.76 6.52
C GLU A 137 6.93 -8.66 5.27
N LYS A 138 6.95 -9.70 4.43
CA LYS A 138 7.74 -9.72 3.18
C LYS A 138 7.25 -8.68 2.17
N THR A 139 5.95 -8.39 2.14
CA THR A 139 5.39 -7.34 1.28
C THR A 139 5.92 -5.97 1.71
N ARG A 140 5.86 -5.66 3.01
CA ARG A 140 6.41 -4.40 3.54
C ARG A 140 7.92 -4.29 3.35
N GLU A 141 8.66 -5.38 3.56
CA GLU A 141 10.11 -5.40 3.30
C GLU A 141 10.42 -5.10 1.83
N ASN A 142 9.67 -5.69 0.89
CA ASN A 142 9.86 -5.43 -0.53
C ASN A 142 9.50 -4.00 -0.93
N GLU A 143 8.43 -3.43 -0.38
CA GLU A 143 8.05 -2.03 -0.62
C GLU A 143 9.13 -1.06 -0.11
N ASN A 144 9.65 -1.29 1.10
CA ASN A 144 10.74 -0.48 1.66
C ASN A 144 12.04 -0.63 0.85
N LEU A 145 12.39 -1.86 0.45
CA LEU A 145 13.57 -2.10 -0.38
C LEU A 145 13.43 -1.40 -1.73
N PHE A 146 12.26 -1.47 -2.35
CA PHE A 146 11.97 -0.78 -3.61
C PHE A 146 12.14 0.73 -3.47
N LEU A 147 11.57 1.33 -2.42
CA LEU A 147 11.71 2.76 -2.14
C LEU A 147 13.19 3.15 -1.95
N HIS A 148 13.95 2.44 -1.11
CA HIS A 148 15.37 2.72 -0.88
C HIS A 148 16.21 2.60 -2.15
N VAL A 149 15.91 1.63 -3.03
CA VAL A 149 16.59 1.49 -4.33
C VAL A 149 16.28 2.68 -5.22
N VAL A 150 15.02 3.13 -5.26
CA VAL A 150 14.60 4.27 -6.07
C VAL A 150 15.21 5.58 -5.55
N GLU A 151 15.24 5.80 -4.24
CA GLU A 151 15.93 6.94 -3.62
C GLU A 151 17.43 6.91 -3.94
N SER A 152 18.08 5.75 -3.82
CA SER A 152 19.50 5.60 -4.15
C SER A 152 19.80 5.89 -5.64
N LEU A 153 18.88 5.53 -6.54
CA LEU A 153 19.00 5.85 -7.96
C LEU A 153 18.85 7.35 -8.20
N ALA A 154 17.87 8.00 -7.56
CA ALA A 154 17.70 9.45 -7.64
C ALA A 154 18.94 10.19 -7.12
N ASP A 155 19.46 9.78 -5.96
CA ASP A 155 20.69 10.34 -5.37
C ASP A 155 21.90 10.16 -6.29
N ALA A 156 22.03 9.00 -6.95
CA ALA A 156 23.11 8.75 -7.90
C ALA A 156 23.02 9.65 -9.15
N ILE A 157 21.81 9.94 -9.62
CA ILE A 157 21.57 10.87 -10.72
C ILE A 157 21.88 12.31 -10.29
N ASP A 158 21.41 12.71 -9.10
CA ASP A 158 21.67 14.02 -8.52
C ASP A 158 23.15 14.22 -8.19
N ALA A 159 23.90 13.17 -7.87
CA ALA A 159 25.35 13.25 -7.65
C ALA A 159 26.15 13.45 -8.96
N LYS A 160 25.59 13.05 -10.10
CA LYS A 160 26.23 13.24 -11.42
C LYS A 160 26.14 14.70 -11.89
N ASP A 161 25.04 15.36 -11.54
CA ASP A 161 24.79 16.77 -11.82
C ASP A 161 25.18 17.59 -10.59
N ASN A 162 26.33 18.29 -10.64
CA ASN A 162 26.90 19.00 -9.49
C ASN A 162 25.95 20.05 -8.84
N TYR A 163 24.79 20.31 -9.44
CA TYR A 163 23.85 21.35 -9.03
C TYR A 163 22.49 20.83 -8.58
N THR A 164 22.24 19.51 -8.59
CA THR A 164 20.91 18.95 -8.26
C THR A 164 20.87 18.11 -6.99
N LYS A 165 21.86 18.19 -6.08
CA LYS A 165 21.82 17.46 -4.80
C LYS A 165 20.48 17.70 -4.07
N GLY A 166 19.70 16.64 -3.84
CA GLY A 166 18.40 16.67 -3.16
C GLY A 166 17.24 17.24 -3.99
N HIS A 167 17.47 17.61 -5.25
CA HIS A 167 16.46 18.15 -6.16
C HIS A 167 15.32 17.16 -6.40
N SER A 168 15.68 15.92 -6.76
CA SER A 168 14.69 14.90 -7.09
C SER A 168 13.76 14.62 -5.91
N GLY A 169 14.31 14.61 -4.69
CA GLY A 169 13.53 14.50 -3.44
C GLY A 169 12.58 15.67 -3.21
N ARG A 170 13.04 16.93 -3.38
CA ARG A 170 12.18 18.11 -3.21
C ARG A 170 11.05 18.16 -4.25
N VAL A 171 11.35 17.87 -5.51
CA VAL A 171 10.34 17.78 -6.59
C VAL A 171 9.30 16.70 -6.28
N ALA A 172 9.73 15.53 -5.78
CA ALA A 172 8.82 14.46 -5.36
C ALA A 172 7.86 14.93 -4.24
N VAL A 173 8.39 15.61 -3.22
CA VAL A 173 7.59 16.15 -2.10
C VAL A 173 6.58 17.18 -2.58
N TYR A 174 7.00 18.16 -3.40
CA TYR A 174 6.07 19.16 -3.94
C TYR A 174 4.99 18.53 -4.83
N SER A 175 5.38 17.55 -5.67
CA SER A 175 4.43 16.86 -6.55
C SER A 175 3.37 16.10 -5.75
N LYS A 176 3.78 15.45 -4.65
CA LYS A 176 2.88 14.76 -3.73
C LYS A 176 1.91 15.72 -3.05
N GLU A 177 2.40 16.86 -2.57
CA GLU A 177 1.55 17.89 -1.93
C GLU A 177 0.55 18.50 -2.91
N ILE A 178 0.97 18.81 -4.15
CA ILE A 178 0.06 19.27 -5.21
C ILE A 178 -1.05 18.23 -5.45
N ALA A 179 -0.68 16.95 -5.55
CA ALA A 179 -1.63 15.87 -5.75
C ALA A 179 -2.63 15.72 -4.59
N GLY A 180 -2.16 15.87 -3.34
CA GLY A 180 -3.00 15.85 -2.15
C GLY A 180 -4.01 17.00 -2.15
N ARG A 181 -3.57 18.23 -2.42
CA ARG A 181 -4.44 19.42 -2.49
C ARG A 181 -5.43 19.37 -3.66
N TYR A 182 -5.08 18.67 -4.74
CA TYR A 182 -5.99 18.43 -5.86
C TYR A 182 -7.12 17.43 -5.51
N GLY A 183 -6.93 16.58 -4.49
CA GLY A 183 -7.93 15.64 -3.99
C GLY A 183 -7.65 14.17 -4.31
N TYR A 184 -6.40 13.81 -4.62
CA TYR A 184 -6.02 12.42 -4.83
C TYR A 184 -5.89 11.62 -3.53
N ASP A 185 -6.20 10.32 -3.59
CA ASP A 185 -5.97 9.41 -2.48
C ASP A 185 -4.47 9.19 -2.22
N GLU A 186 -4.14 8.70 -1.02
CA GLU A 186 -2.75 8.47 -0.61
C GLU A 186 -2.00 7.55 -1.60
N LYS A 187 -2.67 6.52 -2.13
CA LYS A 187 -2.06 5.59 -3.08
C LYS A 187 -1.61 6.29 -4.36
N ARG A 188 -2.41 7.21 -4.88
CA ARG A 188 -2.06 7.98 -6.09
C ARG A 188 -1.04 9.08 -5.79
N GLN A 189 -1.09 9.67 -4.60
CA GLN A 189 -0.05 10.60 -4.12
C GLN A 189 1.33 9.92 -4.06
N GLU A 190 1.43 8.70 -3.51
CA GLU A 190 2.70 7.96 -3.46
C GLU A 190 3.22 7.62 -4.86
N LYS A 191 2.33 7.30 -5.81
CA LYS A 191 2.74 7.11 -7.20
C LYS A 191 3.37 8.38 -7.78
N ILE A 192 2.75 9.54 -7.58
CA ILE A 192 3.26 10.82 -8.09
C ILE A 192 4.58 11.20 -7.40
N PHE A 193 4.73 10.90 -6.11
CA PHE A 193 6.00 11.05 -5.39
C PHE A 193 7.12 10.27 -6.10
N MET A 194 6.90 8.97 -6.36
CA MET A 194 7.89 8.12 -7.05
C MET A 194 8.19 8.59 -8.47
N MET A 195 7.19 9.09 -9.19
CA MET A 195 7.38 9.68 -10.52
C MET A 195 8.22 10.96 -10.47
N GLY A 196 7.99 11.84 -9.48
CA GLY A 196 8.79 13.03 -9.25
C GLY A 196 10.23 12.70 -8.86
N LEU A 197 10.45 11.63 -8.08
CA LEU A 197 11.79 11.22 -7.67
C LEU A 197 12.64 10.68 -8.84
N LEU A 198 12.00 10.08 -9.84
CA LEU A 198 12.68 9.46 -11.00
C LEU A 198 12.55 10.26 -12.30
N HIS A 199 11.93 11.45 -12.28
CA HIS A 199 11.63 12.22 -13.49
C HIS A 199 12.90 12.49 -14.33
N ASP A 200 14.02 12.68 -13.65
CA ASP A 200 15.30 13.09 -14.22
C ASP A 200 16.28 11.94 -14.47
N VAL A 201 15.90 10.67 -14.26
CA VAL A 201 16.79 9.50 -14.39
C VAL A 201 17.48 9.41 -15.76
N GLY A 202 16.88 10.00 -16.78
CA GLY A 202 17.47 10.06 -18.12
C GLY A 202 18.75 10.88 -18.23
N LYS A 203 19.06 11.76 -17.26
CA LYS A 203 20.31 12.53 -17.20
C LYS A 203 21.55 11.65 -17.17
N ILE A 204 21.42 10.37 -16.82
CA ILE A 204 22.49 9.38 -16.96
C ILE A 204 23.05 9.31 -18.40
N GLY A 205 22.22 9.57 -19.41
CA GLY A 205 22.62 9.56 -20.82
C GLY A 205 23.20 10.89 -21.34
N VAL A 206 23.24 11.94 -20.52
CA VAL A 206 23.80 13.24 -20.90
C VAL A 206 25.32 13.25 -20.60
N PRO A 207 26.19 13.68 -21.53
CA PRO A 207 27.64 13.76 -21.29
C PRO A 207 28.01 14.71 -20.14
N ASP A 208 29.04 14.37 -19.36
CA ASP A 208 29.47 15.14 -18.19
C ASP A 208 29.89 16.57 -18.56
N GLU A 209 30.57 16.73 -19.70
CA GLU A 209 31.01 18.03 -20.23
C GLU A 209 29.83 18.98 -20.52
N VAL A 210 28.64 18.43 -20.79
CA VAL A 210 27.43 19.19 -21.07
C VAL A 210 26.68 19.50 -19.78
N ILE A 211 26.42 18.48 -18.95
CA ILE A 211 25.62 18.64 -17.73
C ILE A 211 26.32 19.51 -16.68
N ASN A 212 27.65 19.42 -16.59
CA ASN A 212 28.45 20.16 -15.62
C ASN A 212 29.13 21.43 -16.19
N LYS A 213 28.73 21.90 -17.38
CA LYS A 213 29.36 23.05 -18.02
C LYS A 213 29.24 24.33 -17.16
N PRO A 214 30.36 25.00 -16.83
CA PRO A 214 30.31 26.28 -16.10
C PRO A 214 29.92 27.40 -17.06
N GLY A 215 28.62 27.64 -17.25
CA GLY A 215 28.10 28.74 -18.06
C GLY A 215 26.85 28.39 -18.86
N ARG A 216 26.51 29.23 -19.84
CA ARG A 216 25.40 28.97 -20.75
C ARG A 216 25.77 27.87 -21.74
N LEU A 217 24.82 26.98 -21.97
CA LEU A 217 24.89 25.96 -23.02
C LEU A 217 24.73 26.60 -24.39
N THR A 218 25.37 26.02 -25.40
CA THR A 218 25.05 26.27 -26.80
C THR A 218 23.74 25.58 -27.17
N ASP A 219 23.13 25.96 -28.29
CA ASP A 219 21.90 25.31 -28.76
C ASP A 219 22.12 23.80 -28.98
N GLU A 220 23.27 23.40 -29.54
CA GLU A 220 23.63 21.99 -29.74
C GLU A 220 23.78 21.21 -28.42
N GLU A 221 24.36 21.84 -27.40
CA GLU A 221 24.49 21.25 -26.06
C GLU A 221 23.12 21.13 -25.39
N PHE A 222 22.26 22.14 -25.54
CA PHE A 222 20.91 22.12 -24.99
C PHE A 222 20.05 21.03 -25.65
N GLU A 223 20.17 20.82 -26.97
CA GLU A 223 19.51 19.71 -27.67
C GLU A 223 19.98 18.33 -27.17
N ARG A 224 21.18 18.20 -26.60
CA ARG A 224 21.60 16.97 -25.93
C ARG A 224 20.91 16.78 -24.59
N ILE A 225 20.71 17.85 -23.82
CA ILE A 225 19.95 17.81 -22.56
C ILE A 225 18.49 17.42 -22.83
N LYS A 226 17.86 17.99 -23.86
CA LYS A 226 16.45 17.69 -24.21
C LYS A 226 16.15 16.21 -24.50
N LYS A 227 17.17 15.37 -24.67
CA LYS A 227 17.00 13.92 -24.87
C LYS A 227 16.75 13.16 -23.56
N HIS A 228 17.05 13.74 -22.40
CA HIS A 228 16.92 13.02 -21.13
C HIS A 228 15.48 12.54 -20.85
N PRO A 229 14.39 13.25 -21.20
CA PRO A 229 13.05 12.73 -20.96
C PRO A 229 12.78 11.45 -21.75
N GLU A 230 13.20 11.38 -23.02
CA GLU A 230 13.06 10.17 -23.84
C GLU A 230 13.91 9.02 -23.32
N ILE A 231 15.14 9.30 -22.88
CA ILE A 231 16.03 8.30 -22.28
C ILE A 231 15.44 7.78 -20.97
N GLY A 232 14.98 8.66 -20.09
CA GLY A 232 14.36 8.33 -18.81
C GLY A 232 13.09 7.52 -18.99
N GLY A 233 12.19 7.97 -19.87
CA GLY A 233 10.98 7.24 -20.25
C GLY A 233 11.28 5.82 -20.74
N ARG A 234 12.30 5.65 -21.58
CA ARG A 234 12.74 4.31 -22.04
C ARG A 234 13.30 3.46 -20.91
N ILE A 235 14.15 4.01 -20.04
CA ILE A 235 14.71 3.26 -18.89
C ILE A 235 13.58 2.78 -17.98
N LEU A 236 12.67 3.67 -17.62
CA LEU A 236 11.57 3.39 -16.69
C LEU A 236 10.48 2.52 -17.31
N SER A 237 10.36 2.47 -18.65
CA SER A 237 9.43 1.55 -19.33
C SER A 237 9.69 0.06 -19.08
N ASN A 238 10.87 -0.28 -18.53
CA ASN A 238 11.17 -1.64 -18.10
C ASN A 238 10.47 -2.04 -16.80
N ILE A 239 10.01 -1.07 -16.00
CA ILE A 239 9.27 -1.29 -14.74
C ILE A 239 7.79 -1.41 -15.10
N LYS A 240 7.28 -2.64 -15.19
CA LYS A 240 5.92 -2.93 -15.69
C LYS A 240 4.85 -2.78 -14.62
N GLU A 241 5.26 -2.89 -13.36
CA GLU A 241 4.42 -2.79 -12.17
C GLU A 241 3.92 -1.35 -11.96
N MET A 242 4.64 -0.36 -12.50
CA MET A 242 4.31 1.05 -12.41
C MET A 242 4.63 1.79 -13.73
N PRO A 243 3.84 1.57 -14.79
CA PRO A 243 4.07 2.18 -16.10
C PRO A 243 4.02 3.71 -16.08
N GLU A 244 3.38 4.31 -15.08
CA GLU A 244 3.28 5.76 -14.90
C GLU A 244 4.65 6.42 -14.69
N LEU A 245 5.65 5.70 -14.14
CA LEU A 245 7.03 6.19 -14.01
C LEU A 245 7.61 6.67 -15.35
N SER A 246 7.36 5.91 -16.42
CA SER A 246 7.79 6.26 -17.76
C SER A 246 7.16 7.57 -18.25
N ALA A 247 5.87 7.78 -17.94
CA ALA A 247 5.15 8.99 -18.33
C ALA A 247 5.69 10.23 -17.61
N GLY A 248 5.95 10.14 -16.31
CA GLY A 248 6.52 11.23 -15.52
C GLY A 248 7.88 11.67 -16.06
N ALA A 249 8.79 10.72 -16.28
CA ALA A 249 10.10 11.05 -16.85
C ALA A 249 10.01 11.55 -18.30
N LYS A 250 9.13 11.00 -19.12
CA LYS A 250 9.08 11.34 -20.56
C LYS A 250 8.49 12.71 -20.86
N TRP A 251 7.50 13.15 -20.08
CA TRP A 251 6.67 14.30 -20.43
C TRP A 251 6.67 15.44 -19.41
N HIS A 252 7.46 15.39 -18.34
CA HIS A 252 7.54 16.49 -17.37
C HIS A 252 8.08 17.82 -17.95
N HIS A 253 8.65 17.80 -19.15
CA HIS A 253 9.06 19.00 -19.89
C HIS A 253 8.13 19.39 -21.05
N GLU A 254 7.00 18.69 -21.20
CA GLU A 254 5.91 19.17 -22.04
C GLU A 254 5.30 20.43 -21.42
N ARG A 255 4.82 21.33 -22.27
CA ARG A 255 4.25 22.60 -21.84
C ARG A 255 2.78 22.64 -22.21
N PHE A 256 1.96 23.21 -21.34
CA PHE A 256 0.52 23.28 -21.58
C PHE A 256 0.15 23.96 -22.92
N ASP A 257 0.99 24.88 -23.39
CA ASP A 257 0.90 25.59 -24.68
C ASP A 257 1.42 24.82 -25.91
N GLY A 258 1.89 23.58 -25.76
CA GLY A 258 2.42 22.75 -26.85
C GLY A 258 3.84 23.10 -27.29
N LYS A 259 4.53 24.04 -26.62
CA LYS A 259 5.90 24.45 -26.98
C LYS A 259 6.98 23.67 -26.21
N GLY A 260 6.57 22.63 -25.49
CA GLY A 260 7.44 21.76 -24.71
C GLY A 260 8.15 20.73 -25.58
N TYR A 261 8.79 19.77 -24.91
CA TYR A 261 9.48 18.66 -25.53
C TYR A 261 9.30 17.41 -24.66
N PRO A 262 9.46 16.18 -25.20
CA PRO A 262 10.00 15.84 -26.52
C PRO A 262 9.01 15.84 -27.69
N GLN A 263 7.70 15.78 -27.45
CA GLN A 263 6.68 15.57 -28.49
C GLN A 263 5.81 16.79 -28.77
N GLY A 264 5.88 17.84 -27.94
CA GLY A 264 5.07 19.05 -28.12
C GLY A 264 3.60 18.80 -27.81
N LEU A 265 3.33 17.93 -26.84
CA LEU A 265 1.97 17.69 -26.34
C LEU A 265 1.42 18.97 -25.70
N SER A 266 0.10 19.17 -25.78
CA SER A 266 -0.55 20.40 -25.30
C SER A 266 -1.80 20.09 -24.49
N GLY A 267 -2.13 20.98 -23.54
CA GLY A 267 -3.34 20.86 -22.75
C GLY A 267 -3.47 19.51 -22.03
N ASP A 268 -4.62 18.87 -22.19
CA ASP A 268 -4.95 17.59 -21.57
C ASP A 268 -4.33 16.37 -22.27
N ASP A 269 -3.64 16.55 -23.41
CA ASP A 269 -2.89 15.45 -24.05
C ASP A 269 -1.62 15.10 -23.25
N ILE A 270 -1.17 16.01 -22.37
CA ILE A 270 -0.08 15.76 -21.43
C ILE A 270 -0.65 14.99 -20.24
N PRO A 271 -0.06 13.85 -19.84
CA PRO A 271 -0.51 13.13 -18.66
C PRO A 271 -0.55 14.02 -17.43
N GLU A 272 -1.58 13.85 -16.62
CA GLU A 272 -1.86 14.74 -15.52
C GLU A 272 -0.73 14.75 -14.49
N GLU A 273 -0.16 13.57 -14.21
CA GLU A 273 0.98 13.41 -13.32
C GLU A 273 2.23 14.15 -13.83
N ALA A 274 2.45 14.18 -15.15
CA ALA A 274 3.56 14.93 -15.74
C ALA A 274 3.34 16.45 -15.64
N ARG A 275 2.08 16.92 -15.76
CA ARG A 275 1.73 18.34 -15.55
C ARG A 275 1.96 18.78 -14.10
N ILE A 276 1.71 17.89 -13.12
CA ILE A 276 2.02 18.14 -11.71
C ILE A 276 3.54 18.28 -11.52
N ILE A 277 4.31 17.31 -12.02
CA ILE A 277 5.78 17.30 -11.89
C ILE A 277 6.40 18.53 -12.56
N ALA A 278 5.89 18.96 -13.73
CA ALA A 278 6.38 20.14 -14.44
C ALA A 278 6.31 21.43 -13.60
N VAL A 279 5.25 21.59 -12.80
CA VAL A 279 5.09 22.74 -11.90
C VAL A 279 6.05 22.63 -10.70
N ALA A 280 6.14 21.45 -10.11
CA ALA A 280 7.04 21.17 -8.99
C ALA A 280 8.53 21.37 -9.35
N ASP A 281 8.96 20.83 -10.49
CA ASP A 281 10.32 20.99 -11.02
C ASP A 281 10.65 22.47 -11.28
N ALA A 282 9.76 23.21 -11.94
CA ALA A 282 9.98 24.63 -12.18
C ALA A 282 10.09 25.44 -10.87
N TYR A 283 9.29 25.10 -9.86
CA TYR A 283 9.40 25.71 -8.54
C TYR A 283 10.76 25.42 -7.89
N ASP A 284 11.19 24.16 -7.83
CA ASP A 284 12.50 23.81 -7.27
C ASP A 284 13.65 24.48 -8.04
N ALA A 285 13.59 24.46 -9.36
CA ALA A 285 14.54 25.12 -10.24
C ALA A 285 14.72 26.62 -9.97
N MET A 286 13.66 27.29 -9.52
CA MET A 286 13.66 28.71 -9.19
C MET A 286 14.13 29.01 -7.77
N THR A 287 13.87 28.10 -6.84
CA THR A 287 14.12 28.26 -5.40
C THR A 287 15.44 27.68 -4.92
N SER A 288 16.06 26.79 -5.72
CA SER A 288 17.37 26.19 -5.45
C SER A 288 18.54 27.03 -5.99
N ASN A 289 19.72 26.88 -5.39
CA ASN A 289 20.95 27.51 -5.89
C ASN A 289 21.47 26.77 -7.14
N ARG A 290 21.77 27.52 -8.21
CA ARG A 290 22.34 26.97 -9.46
C ARG A 290 23.70 27.59 -9.77
N SER A 291 24.48 26.92 -10.63
CA SER A 291 25.84 27.31 -11.05
C SER A 291 25.99 28.78 -11.47
N TYR A 292 24.93 29.35 -12.05
CA TYR A 292 24.91 30.70 -12.60
C TYR A 292 24.01 31.69 -11.82
N ARG A 293 23.29 31.24 -10.79
CA ARG A 293 22.29 32.05 -10.07
C ARG A 293 21.96 31.48 -8.69
N GLY A 294 21.94 32.34 -7.67
CA GLY A 294 21.36 31.98 -6.37
C GLY A 294 19.83 31.79 -6.41
N SER A 295 19.27 31.31 -5.31
CA SER A 295 17.81 31.21 -5.11
C SER A 295 17.11 32.56 -5.37
N LEU A 296 15.93 32.50 -6.01
CA LEU A 296 15.13 33.70 -6.26
C LEU A 296 14.31 34.09 -5.01
N PRO A 297 13.99 35.38 -4.81
CA PRO A 297 13.01 35.79 -3.80
C PRO A 297 11.64 35.18 -4.08
N GLN A 298 10.91 34.78 -3.05
CA GLN A 298 9.62 34.09 -3.16
C GLN A 298 8.60 34.87 -4.00
N GLU A 299 8.52 36.20 -3.85
CA GLU A 299 7.64 37.06 -4.66
C GLU A 299 7.93 36.93 -6.17
N LYS A 300 9.20 36.80 -6.53
CA LYS A 300 9.62 36.62 -7.92
C LYS A 300 9.24 35.23 -8.43
N VAL A 301 9.46 34.18 -7.62
CA VAL A 301 9.07 32.81 -7.95
C VAL A 301 7.56 32.73 -8.18
N ARG A 302 6.77 33.25 -7.25
CA ARG A 302 5.32 33.36 -7.36
C ARG A 302 4.91 34.07 -8.66
N GLY A 303 5.53 35.21 -8.95
CA GLY A 303 5.26 35.97 -10.16
C GLY A 303 5.59 35.23 -11.46
N GLU A 304 6.61 34.38 -11.49
CA GLU A 304 6.94 33.55 -12.66
C GLU A 304 5.96 32.38 -12.84
N ILE A 305 5.52 31.72 -11.75
CA ILE A 305 4.46 30.69 -11.81
C ILE A 305 3.15 31.30 -12.34
N GLU A 306 2.76 32.48 -11.84
CA GLU A 306 1.56 33.19 -12.29
C GLU A 306 1.62 33.53 -13.79
N LYS A 307 2.76 34.04 -14.29
CA LYS A 307 2.94 34.32 -15.73
C LYS A 307 2.94 33.05 -16.59
N GLY A 308 3.44 31.94 -16.03
CA GLY A 308 3.49 30.64 -16.68
C GLY A 308 2.13 29.93 -16.75
N LYS A 309 1.15 30.33 -15.94
CA LYS A 309 -0.19 29.74 -15.87
C LYS A 309 -0.91 29.76 -17.22
N GLY A 310 -1.38 28.61 -17.67
CA GLY A 310 -2.05 28.44 -18.98
C GLY A 310 -1.10 28.47 -20.19
N ASN A 311 0.19 28.72 -19.97
CA ASN A 311 1.23 28.67 -21.00
C ASN A 311 2.17 27.49 -20.73
N GLN A 312 3.10 27.66 -19.80
CA GLN A 312 4.01 26.59 -19.40
C GLN A 312 3.29 25.55 -18.55
N PHE A 313 2.44 26.02 -17.65
CA PHE A 313 1.84 25.21 -16.60
C PHE A 313 0.34 25.04 -16.82
N ASP A 314 -0.17 23.86 -16.45
CA ASP A 314 -1.60 23.67 -16.30
C ASP A 314 -2.16 24.67 -15.28
N PRO A 315 -3.23 25.43 -15.62
CA PRO A 315 -3.86 26.35 -14.70
C PRO A 315 -4.22 25.75 -13.32
N LYS A 316 -4.68 24.49 -13.28
CA LYS A 316 -5.11 23.81 -12.06
C LYS A 316 -3.94 23.62 -11.09
N PHE A 317 -2.82 23.09 -11.59
CA PHE A 317 -1.66 22.78 -10.74
C PHE A 317 -0.83 24.03 -10.43
N ALA A 318 -0.81 25.00 -11.34
CA ALA A 318 -0.24 26.32 -11.07
C ALA A 318 -0.97 27.01 -9.90
N ASP A 319 -2.32 26.98 -9.87
CA ASP A 319 -3.10 27.55 -8.77
C ASP A 319 -2.80 26.90 -7.42
N ILE A 320 -2.66 25.57 -7.41
CA ILE A 320 -2.30 24.84 -6.19
C ILE A 320 -0.91 25.22 -5.71
N MET A 321 0.08 25.30 -6.62
CA MET A 321 1.44 25.75 -6.27
C MET A 321 1.45 27.19 -5.77
N LEU A 322 0.68 28.10 -6.38
CA LEU A 322 0.55 29.48 -5.90
C LEU A 322 -0.02 29.52 -4.48
N ALA A 323 -1.05 28.71 -4.19
CA ALA A 323 -1.59 28.59 -2.84
C ALA A 323 -0.57 28.02 -1.85
N MET A 324 0.23 27.01 -2.25
CA MET A 324 1.32 26.48 -1.42
C MET A 324 2.37 27.56 -1.10
N ILE A 325 2.75 28.37 -2.11
CA ILE A 325 3.68 29.48 -1.92
C ILE A 325 3.09 30.55 -0.97
N ASP A 326 1.80 30.86 -1.12
CA ASP A 326 1.12 31.86 -0.28
C ASP A 326 0.96 31.39 1.18
N ASP A 327 0.85 30.07 1.40
CA ASP A 327 0.83 29.46 2.74
C ASP A 327 2.22 29.47 3.41
N ASP A 328 3.30 29.37 2.62
CA ASP A 328 4.70 29.36 3.09
C ASP A 328 5.23 30.77 3.43
N LYS A 329 4.64 31.39 4.46
CA LYS A 329 4.92 32.78 4.86
C LYS A 329 6.37 33.06 5.26
N ASP A 330 7.07 32.03 5.74
CA ASP A 330 8.44 32.12 6.23
C ASP A 330 9.46 31.64 5.18
N TYR A 331 8.99 31.33 3.95
CA TYR A 331 9.78 30.82 2.82
C TYR A 331 10.65 29.62 3.20
N LEU A 332 10.05 28.65 3.89
CA LEU A 332 10.68 27.45 4.43
C LEU A 332 10.73 26.31 3.43
N MET A 333 9.90 26.33 2.38
CA MET A 333 9.88 25.27 1.36
C MET A 333 11.13 25.28 0.49
N ARG A 334 11.84 26.41 0.34
CA ARG A 334 13.04 26.47 -0.52
C ARG A 334 14.19 25.60 0.01
N ASP A 335 15.13 25.31 -0.88
CA ASP A 335 16.43 24.76 -0.51
C ASP A 335 17.15 25.66 0.51
N LYS A 336 17.51 25.09 1.68
CA LYS A 336 18.21 25.82 2.75
C LYS A 336 19.72 25.63 2.61
N PRO A 337 20.52 26.71 2.62
CA PRO A 337 21.96 26.56 2.77
C PRO A 337 22.26 26.01 4.16
N GLY A 338 22.61 24.72 4.26
CA GLY A 338 22.99 24.05 5.50
C GLY A 338 22.28 22.73 5.84
N ASP A 339 21.30 22.27 5.04
CA ASP A 339 20.84 20.86 5.09
C ASP A 339 21.83 19.94 4.35
N GLU A 340 23.13 20.15 4.64
CA GLU A 340 24.32 19.57 3.96
C GLU A 340 24.62 18.12 4.34
#